data_AF-A0A919JM02-F1
#
_entry.id   AF-A0A919JM02-F1
#
_cell.length_a   1.000
_cell.length_b   1.000
_cell.length_c   1.000
_cell.angle_alpha   90.00
_cell.angle_beta   90.00
_cell.angle_gamma   90.00
#
_symmetry.space_group_name_H-M   'P 1'
#
loop_
_entity.id
_entity.type
_entity.pdbx_description
1 polymer ?
#
loop_
_entity_poly.entity_id
_entity_poly.type
_entity_poly.pdbx_seq_one_letter_code
_entity_poly.pdbx_strand_id
1 'polypeptide(L)'
;MRPDVLVGPSEWVVEQFGDKVAAELWTRVPEALSTAIDREVNAHPAMTTTTERMLANPRWPLPYEELVLFLGTLPGAEIISVPRSVYQLVVINGHVVVPWCYGQSARMSMADAEVGRSFGRLARELLRRFGPPWRRSQAEAPLPLDAVDEREVAKICAAISRIDPTPEVVIAGFAGAPNLGLLRACLGEIKSTDNGSLNWSHLADLPLPPPVIPRPRRMQFP
;
A
#
# COMPACT_ATOMS: atom_id res chain seq x y z
N MET A 1 -26.60 -4.88 -3.68
CA MET A 1 -25.79 -6.12 -3.78
C MET A 1 -24.91 -6.18 -2.55
N ARG A 2 -24.99 -7.25 -1.76
CA ARG A 2 -23.97 -7.53 -0.75
C ARG A 2 -22.69 -7.89 -1.52
N PRO A 3 -21.52 -7.31 -1.22
CA PRO A 3 -20.29 -7.80 -1.81
C PRO A 3 -20.14 -9.25 -1.34
N ASP A 4 -19.82 -10.13 -2.28
CA ASP A 4 -19.59 -11.54 -2.02
C ASP A 4 -18.64 -11.68 -0.82
N VAL A 5 -19.01 -12.53 0.12
CA VAL A 5 -18.09 -12.89 1.22
C VAL A 5 -16.91 -13.55 0.54
N LEU A 6 -15.80 -12.82 0.46
CA LEU A 6 -14.54 -13.28 -0.10
C LEU A 6 -14.06 -14.52 0.67
N VAL A 7 -14.22 -15.72 0.09
CA VAL A 7 -14.00 -17.03 0.74
C VAL A 7 -12.52 -17.47 0.71
N GLY A 8 -11.60 -16.54 0.95
CA GLY A 8 -10.16 -16.80 0.92
C GLY A 8 -9.42 -16.10 -0.25
N PRO A 9 -8.10 -16.28 -0.32
CA PRO A 9 -7.27 -15.59 -1.30
C PRO A 9 -7.66 -15.95 -2.73
N SER A 10 -7.55 -14.97 -3.64
CA SER A 10 -7.76 -15.25 -5.07
C SER A 10 -6.65 -16.17 -5.61
N GLU A 11 -6.97 -16.89 -6.68
CA GLU A 11 -6.03 -17.81 -7.34
C GLU A 11 -4.72 -17.12 -7.70
N TRP A 12 -4.78 -15.89 -8.22
CA TRP A 12 -3.59 -15.08 -8.52
C TRP A 12 -2.72 -14.82 -7.27
N VAL A 13 -3.30 -14.48 -6.11
CA VAL A 13 -2.50 -14.27 -4.88
C VAL A 13 -1.83 -15.59 -4.45
N VAL A 14 -2.52 -16.72 -4.62
CA VAL A 14 -1.97 -18.05 -4.33
C VAL A 14 -0.84 -18.41 -5.30
N GLU A 15 -0.94 -18.07 -6.57
CA GLU A 15 0.12 -18.28 -7.56
C GLU A 15 1.37 -17.47 -7.24
N GLN A 16 1.22 -16.18 -6.88
CA GLN A 16 2.37 -15.29 -6.63
C GLN A 16 3.07 -15.56 -5.29
N PHE A 17 2.29 -15.85 -4.24
CA PHE A 17 2.82 -15.95 -2.88
C PHE A 17 2.80 -17.38 -2.32
N GLY A 18 2.14 -18.32 -2.97
CA GLY A 18 1.91 -19.67 -2.44
C GLY A 18 0.79 -19.69 -1.39
N ASP A 19 0.10 -20.82 -1.30
CA ASP A 19 -1.13 -21.01 -0.53
C ASP A 19 -1.08 -20.48 0.92
N LYS A 20 -0.04 -20.88 1.68
CA LYS A 20 0.09 -20.49 3.10
C LYS A 20 0.31 -18.99 3.29
N VAL A 21 1.15 -18.38 2.46
CA VAL A 21 1.46 -16.95 2.58
C VAL A 21 0.32 -16.11 2.01
N ALA A 22 -0.33 -16.57 0.94
CA ALA A 22 -1.51 -15.94 0.35
C ALA A 22 -2.64 -15.82 1.37
N ALA A 23 -2.92 -16.88 2.15
CA ALA A 23 -3.92 -16.85 3.21
C ALA A 23 -3.59 -15.81 4.30
N GLU A 24 -2.31 -15.69 4.68
CA GLU A 24 -1.86 -14.70 5.66
C GLU A 24 -1.88 -13.28 5.09
N LEU A 25 -1.50 -13.06 3.83
CA LEU A 25 -1.59 -11.76 3.17
C LEU A 25 -3.03 -11.27 3.08
N TRP A 26 -3.96 -12.19 2.84
CA TRP A 26 -5.39 -11.91 2.75
C TRP A 26 -5.95 -11.20 3.99
N THR A 27 -5.43 -11.54 5.17
CA THR A 27 -5.87 -10.98 6.45
C THR A 27 -4.96 -9.89 6.97
N ARG A 28 -3.64 -10.07 6.85
CA ARG A 28 -2.66 -9.16 7.46
C ARG A 28 -2.48 -7.86 6.69
N VAL A 29 -2.65 -7.84 5.37
CA VAL A 29 -2.54 -6.59 4.60
C VAL A 29 -3.64 -5.61 4.99
N PRO A 30 -4.93 -5.98 5.02
CA PRO A 30 -5.99 -5.08 5.48
C PRO A 30 -5.83 -4.66 6.95
N GLU A 31 -5.38 -5.56 7.83
CA GLU A 31 -5.12 -5.22 9.24
C GLU A 31 -3.99 -4.20 9.41
N ALA A 32 -2.89 -4.37 8.68
CA ALA A 32 -1.78 -3.42 8.67
C ALA A 32 -2.22 -2.04 8.19
N LEU A 33 -2.97 -1.98 7.08
CA LEU A 33 -3.46 -0.72 6.52
C LEU A 33 -4.48 -0.03 7.42
N SER A 34 -5.38 -0.80 8.05
CA SER A 34 -6.31 -0.26 9.06
C SER A 34 -5.56 0.30 10.27
N THR A 35 -4.56 -0.44 10.77
CA THR A 35 -3.73 -0.02 11.91
C THR A 35 -2.95 1.27 11.59
N ALA A 36 -2.45 1.40 10.36
CA ALA A 36 -1.77 2.61 9.91
C ALA A 36 -2.70 3.82 9.99
N ILE A 37 -3.93 3.71 9.45
CA ILE A 37 -4.95 4.76 9.50
C ILE A 37 -5.27 5.11 10.97
N ASP A 38 -5.52 4.11 11.81
CA ASP A 38 -5.86 4.33 13.22
C ASP A 38 -4.73 5.04 13.98
N ARG A 39 -3.48 4.63 13.77
CA ARG A 39 -2.31 5.29 14.38
C ARG A 39 -2.21 6.75 13.95
N GLU A 40 -2.43 7.03 12.67
CA GLU A 40 -2.37 8.39 12.12
C GLU A 40 -3.45 9.29 12.71
N VAL A 41 -4.68 8.80 12.80
CA VAL A 41 -5.82 9.52 13.39
C VAL A 41 -5.57 9.81 14.87
N ASN A 42 -5.05 8.83 15.61
CA ASN A 42 -4.74 8.99 17.03
C ASN A 42 -3.55 9.93 17.29
N ALA A 43 -2.58 10.01 16.39
CA ALA A 43 -1.45 10.93 16.48
C ALA A 43 -1.86 12.39 16.19
N HIS A 44 -2.90 12.60 15.37
CA HIS A 44 -3.33 13.94 14.93
C HIS A 44 -4.83 14.23 15.19
N PRO A 45 -5.30 14.17 16.45
CA PRO A 45 -6.73 14.27 16.78
C PRO A 45 -7.36 15.63 16.43
N ALA A 46 -6.56 16.70 16.35
CA ALA A 46 -7.01 18.06 16.03
C ALA A 46 -7.16 18.33 14.52
N MET A 47 -6.72 17.41 13.64
CA MET A 47 -6.68 17.61 12.19
C MET A 47 -7.84 16.94 11.44
N THR A 48 -8.84 16.40 12.16
CA THR A 48 -10.03 15.72 11.61
C THR A 48 -10.90 16.58 10.68
N THR A 49 -10.64 17.89 10.61
CA THR A 49 -11.35 18.86 9.77
C THR A 49 -10.69 19.19 8.42
N THR A 50 -9.41 18.82 8.19
CA THR A 50 -8.71 19.05 6.90
C THR A 50 -8.43 17.72 6.20
N THR A 51 -9.49 17.11 5.68
CA THR A 51 -9.65 15.65 5.53
C THR A 51 -8.93 15.01 4.35
N GLU A 52 -8.69 15.74 3.25
CA GLU A 52 -8.17 15.16 1.99
C GLU A 52 -6.66 14.89 2.00
N ARG A 53 -5.88 15.63 2.80
CA ARG A 53 -4.41 15.63 2.68
C ARG A 53 -3.67 14.62 3.55
N MET A 54 -4.30 14.04 4.57
CA MET A 54 -3.59 13.21 5.56
C MET A 54 -3.20 11.84 5.00
N LEU A 55 -4.17 11.04 4.57
CA LEU A 55 -3.93 9.63 4.18
C LEU A 55 -3.30 9.49 2.79
N ALA A 56 -3.47 10.48 1.92
CA ALA A 56 -2.83 10.55 0.61
C ALA A 56 -1.48 11.30 0.66
N ASN A 57 -0.94 11.61 1.84
CA ASN A 57 0.36 12.25 1.96
C ASN A 57 1.47 11.24 1.62
N PRO A 58 2.24 11.45 0.54
CA PRO A 58 3.30 10.54 0.16
C PRO A 58 4.48 10.49 1.15
N ARG A 59 4.49 11.36 2.17
CA ARG A 59 5.42 11.33 3.32
C ARG A 59 4.90 10.53 4.50
N TRP A 60 3.82 9.77 4.34
CA TRP A 60 3.24 8.99 5.41
C TRP A 60 3.93 7.61 5.44
N PRO A 61 4.92 7.38 6.33
CA PRO A 61 5.63 6.09 6.35
C PRO A 61 4.81 4.99 7.02
N LEU A 62 3.75 5.33 7.78
CA LEU A 62 3.01 4.36 8.59
C LEU A 62 2.48 3.17 7.80
N PRO A 63 1.91 3.31 6.58
CA PRO A 63 1.51 2.14 5.80
C PRO A 63 2.70 1.22 5.46
N TYR A 64 3.88 1.77 5.22
CA TYR A 64 5.09 0.97 4.99
C TYR A 64 5.55 0.28 6.28
N GLU A 65 5.59 1.01 7.40
CA GLU A 65 5.95 0.46 8.71
C GLU A 65 5.02 -0.68 9.13
N GLU A 66 3.70 -0.49 9.04
CA GLU A 66 2.72 -1.50 9.43
C GLU A 66 2.78 -2.74 8.53
N LEU A 67 2.97 -2.56 7.22
CA LEU A 67 3.18 -3.71 6.33
C LEU A 67 4.44 -4.50 6.74
N VAL A 68 5.52 -3.83 7.11
CA VAL A 68 6.73 -4.52 7.60
C VAL A 68 6.46 -5.24 8.93
N LEU A 69 5.75 -4.61 9.88
CA LEU A 69 5.43 -5.23 11.17
C LEU A 69 4.56 -6.48 11.03
N PHE A 70 3.51 -6.40 10.21
CA PHE A 70 2.56 -7.50 10.03
C PHE A 70 3.11 -8.62 9.14
N LEU A 71 3.84 -8.26 8.08
CA LEU A 71 4.26 -9.21 7.05
C LEU A 71 5.71 -9.69 7.22
N GLY A 72 6.56 -8.95 7.94
CA GLY A 72 7.97 -9.29 8.13
C GLY A 72 8.22 -10.57 8.95
N THR A 73 7.18 -11.13 9.58
CA THR A 73 7.22 -12.41 10.29
C THR A 73 6.80 -13.60 9.43
N LEU A 74 6.37 -13.36 8.19
CA LEU A 74 5.92 -14.42 7.29
C LEU A 74 7.11 -15.23 6.74
N PRO A 75 6.94 -16.53 6.47
CA PRO A 75 7.95 -17.32 5.78
C PRO A 75 8.32 -16.71 4.43
N GLY A 76 9.61 -16.54 4.17
CA GLY A 76 10.10 -15.93 2.92
C GLY A 76 10.04 -14.40 2.89
N ALA A 77 9.72 -13.75 4.02
CA ALA A 77 9.79 -12.30 4.14
C ALA A 77 11.24 -11.82 4.36
N GLU A 78 11.66 -10.85 3.56
CA GLU A 78 12.90 -10.09 3.71
C GLU A 78 12.56 -8.62 3.93
N ILE A 79 13.13 -8.02 4.98
CA ILE A 79 12.92 -6.61 5.31
C ILE A 79 14.07 -5.79 4.74
N ILE A 80 13.76 -4.89 3.81
CA ILE A 80 14.69 -3.92 3.28
C ILE A 80 14.62 -2.66 4.11
N SER A 81 15.70 -2.39 4.83
CA SER A 81 15.87 -1.19 5.64
C SER A 81 17.15 -0.47 5.23
N VAL A 82 17.03 0.77 4.77
CA VAL A 82 18.18 1.60 4.41
C VAL A 82 18.55 2.50 5.58
N PRO A 83 19.84 2.61 5.96
CA PRO A 83 20.26 3.53 7.01
C PRO A 83 19.83 4.98 6.73
N ARG A 84 19.19 5.60 7.73
CA ARG A 84 18.63 6.98 7.67
C ARG A 84 17.46 7.15 6.70
N SER A 85 16.86 6.05 6.23
CA SER A 85 15.58 6.09 5.55
C SER A 85 14.46 5.97 6.57
N VAL A 86 13.36 6.69 6.33
CA VAL A 86 12.11 6.52 7.08
C VAL A 86 11.26 5.36 6.55
N TYR A 87 11.60 4.83 5.37
CA TYR A 87 10.90 3.73 4.74
C TYR A 87 11.61 2.41 5.03
N GLN A 88 10.80 1.43 5.41
CA GLN A 88 11.15 0.02 5.38
C GLN A 88 10.20 -0.66 4.41
N LEU A 89 10.71 -1.62 3.66
CA LEU A 89 9.93 -2.40 2.70
C LEU A 89 9.99 -3.87 3.08
N VAL A 90 8.92 -4.59 2.80
CA VAL A 90 8.88 -6.03 2.92
C VAL A 90 8.84 -6.64 1.52
N VAL A 91 9.75 -7.58 1.28
CA VAL A 91 9.77 -8.43 0.10
C VAL A 91 9.34 -9.82 0.53
N ILE A 92 8.40 -10.43 -0.18
CA ILE A 92 7.88 -11.77 0.15
C ILE A 92 7.81 -12.56 -1.13
N ASN A 93 8.49 -13.70 -1.18
CA ASN A 93 8.52 -14.58 -2.36
C ASN A 93 8.82 -13.82 -3.66
N GLY A 94 9.83 -12.94 -3.63
CA GLY A 94 10.24 -12.16 -4.79
C GLY A 94 9.34 -10.97 -5.12
N HIS A 95 8.40 -10.58 -4.25
CA HIS A 95 7.52 -9.43 -4.49
C HIS A 95 7.69 -8.37 -3.41
N VAL A 96 8.00 -7.13 -3.81
CA VAL A 96 7.96 -5.97 -2.91
C VAL A 96 6.53 -5.46 -2.79
N VAL A 97 6.01 -5.39 -1.56
CA VAL A 97 4.66 -4.91 -1.28
C VAL A 97 4.69 -3.41 -1.02
N VAL A 98 4.02 -2.63 -1.87
CA VAL A 98 4.05 -1.16 -1.85
C VAL A 98 2.66 -0.60 -1.56
N PRO A 99 2.44 0.11 -0.44
CA PRO A 99 1.16 0.70 -0.11
C PRO A 99 0.82 1.90 -0.99
N TRP A 100 -0.46 2.04 -1.35
CA TRP A 100 -0.97 3.22 -2.03
C TRP A 100 -2.39 3.58 -1.57
N CYS A 101 -2.55 4.77 -0.99
CA CYS A 101 -3.87 5.35 -0.73
C CYS A 101 -4.44 5.94 -2.01
N TYR A 102 -5.29 5.19 -2.71
CA TYR A 102 -5.86 5.64 -3.99
C TYR A 102 -7.11 6.53 -3.83
N GLY A 103 -7.74 6.54 -2.65
CA GLY A 103 -8.94 7.35 -2.43
C GLY A 103 -9.47 7.37 -1.00
N GLN A 104 -10.60 8.06 -0.82
CA GLN A 104 -11.27 8.22 0.49
C GLN A 104 -12.74 7.77 0.47
N SER A 105 -13.12 6.98 -0.54
CA SER A 105 -14.50 6.54 -0.73
C SER A 105 -14.55 5.04 -0.98
N ALA A 106 -15.51 4.37 -0.33
CA ALA A 106 -15.82 2.96 -0.56
C ALA A 106 -16.37 2.69 -1.98
N ARG A 107 -16.75 3.73 -2.73
CA ARG A 107 -17.22 3.61 -4.12
C ARG A 107 -16.09 3.68 -5.15
N MET A 108 -14.89 4.08 -4.72
CA MET A 108 -13.74 4.20 -5.62
C MET A 108 -13.09 2.84 -5.80
N SER A 109 -12.86 2.45 -7.06
CA SER A 109 -12.07 1.28 -7.40
C SER A 109 -10.61 1.68 -7.58
N MET A 110 -9.69 0.78 -7.21
CA MET A 110 -8.28 0.93 -7.54
C MET A 110 -8.04 0.90 -9.06
N ALA A 111 -8.88 0.17 -9.80
CA ALA A 111 -8.81 0.08 -11.25
C ALA A 111 -9.01 1.43 -11.94
N ASP A 112 -9.87 2.28 -11.37
CA ASP A 112 -10.29 3.56 -11.94
C ASP A 112 -9.57 4.75 -11.31
N ALA A 113 -8.64 4.51 -10.38
CA ALA A 113 -7.97 5.56 -9.64
C ALA A 113 -6.86 6.23 -10.45
N GLU A 114 -6.87 7.55 -10.49
CA GLU A 114 -5.85 8.35 -11.18
C GLU A 114 -4.52 8.35 -10.41
N VAL A 115 -3.40 8.20 -11.13
CA VAL A 115 -2.05 8.27 -10.56
C VAL A 115 -1.66 9.73 -10.38
N GLY A 116 -2.30 10.38 -9.42
CA GLY A 116 -2.03 11.77 -9.05
C GLY A 116 -0.91 11.90 -8.01
N ARG A 117 -1.03 12.95 -7.19
CA ARG A 117 -0.10 13.23 -6.07
C ARG A 117 -0.12 12.16 -4.98
N SER A 118 -1.19 11.36 -4.88
CA SER A 118 -1.33 10.29 -3.89
C SER A 118 -0.38 9.12 -4.15
N PHE A 119 0.04 8.93 -5.40
CA PHE A 119 0.97 7.88 -5.79
C PHE A 119 2.42 8.36 -5.61
N GLY A 120 2.96 8.24 -4.41
CA GLY A 120 4.22 8.86 -4.03
C GLY A 120 5.44 8.49 -4.89
N ARG A 121 6.45 9.37 -4.89
CA ARG A 121 7.73 9.15 -5.61
C ARG A 121 8.35 7.77 -5.41
N LEU A 122 8.37 7.24 -4.18
CA LEU A 122 8.96 5.92 -3.93
C LEU A 122 8.25 4.84 -4.74
N ALA A 123 6.92 4.76 -4.67
CA ALA A 123 6.12 3.82 -5.44
C ALA A 123 6.34 3.98 -6.96
N ARG A 124 6.39 5.22 -7.46
CA ARG A 124 6.71 5.50 -8.88
C ARG A 124 8.06 4.95 -9.29
N GLU A 125 9.10 5.21 -8.49
CA GLU A 125 10.46 4.80 -8.82
C GLU A 125 10.66 3.29 -8.72
N LEU A 126 9.99 2.65 -7.76
CA LEU A 126 9.95 1.19 -7.65
C LEU A 126 9.32 0.57 -8.89
N LEU A 127 8.15 1.05 -9.31
CA LEU A 127 7.52 0.59 -10.55
C LEU A 127 8.39 0.84 -11.79
N ARG A 128 9.06 2.00 -11.86
CA ARG A 128 9.92 2.33 -12.99
C ARG A 128 11.10 1.38 -13.15
N ARG A 129 11.63 0.83 -12.05
CA ARG A 129 12.83 -0.01 -12.04
C ARG A 129 12.55 -1.50 -11.95
N PHE A 130 11.46 -1.87 -11.28
CA PHE A 130 11.13 -3.23 -10.87
C PHE A 130 9.72 -3.65 -11.30
N GLY A 131 8.93 -2.73 -11.86
CA GLY A 131 7.65 -3.04 -12.48
C GLY A 131 7.80 -3.50 -13.93
N PRO A 132 6.67 -3.78 -14.61
CA PRO A 132 6.66 -4.19 -16.01
C PRO A 132 7.25 -3.11 -16.95
N PRO A 133 7.68 -3.48 -18.17
CA PRO A 133 8.35 -2.57 -19.10
C PRO A 133 7.52 -1.30 -19.39
N TRP A 134 8.08 -0.14 -19.03
CA TRP A 134 7.46 1.17 -19.24
C TRP A 134 7.62 1.64 -20.69
N ARG A 135 6.52 1.77 -21.45
CA ARG A 135 6.50 2.46 -22.76
C ARG A 135 6.17 3.94 -22.52
N ARG A 136 7.17 4.82 -22.51
CA ARG A 136 6.92 6.27 -22.40
C ARG A 136 6.28 6.80 -23.67
N SER A 137 5.20 7.55 -23.56
CA SER A 137 4.95 8.67 -24.47
C SER A 137 5.58 9.93 -23.87
N GLN A 138 6.27 10.71 -24.69
CA GLN A 138 7.26 11.73 -24.29
C GLN A 138 6.66 13.01 -23.69
N ALA A 139 5.39 13.01 -23.29
CA ALA A 139 4.57 14.22 -23.14
C ALA A 139 3.90 14.37 -21.75
N GLU A 140 4.56 13.96 -20.68
CA GLU A 140 4.18 14.40 -19.33
C GLU A 140 5.28 15.25 -18.73
N ALA A 141 4.93 16.50 -18.42
CA ALA A 141 5.76 17.39 -17.62
C ALA A 141 6.17 16.66 -16.32
N PRO A 142 7.38 16.86 -15.80
CA PRO A 142 7.76 16.28 -14.52
C PRO A 142 6.75 16.77 -13.48
N LEU A 143 5.88 15.85 -13.04
CA LEU A 143 4.93 16.12 -11.96
C LEU A 143 5.76 16.58 -10.75
N PRO A 144 5.29 17.62 -10.02
CA PRO A 144 6.08 18.25 -8.99
C PRO A 144 6.60 17.19 -8.02
N LEU A 145 7.93 17.12 -7.98
CA LEU A 145 8.78 16.29 -7.15
C LEU A 145 8.19 16.16 -5.73
N ASP A 146 7.57 15.02 -5.41
CA ASP A 146 7.20 14.72 -4.02
C ASP A 146 8.44 14.83 -3.15
N ALA A 147 8.27 15.33 -1.94
CA ALA A 147 9.35 15.79 -1.09
C ALA A 147 10.04 14.66 -0.28
N VAL A 148 10.09 13.46 -0.86
CA VAL A 148 10.96 12.34 -0.47
C VAL A 148 12.33 12.57 -1.10
N ASP A 149 13.41 12.41 -0.34
CA ASP A 149 14.78 12.63 -0.81
C ASP A 149 15.11 11.62 -1.92
N GLU A 150 15.49 12.13 -3.10
CA GLU A 150 15.90 11.31 -4.24
C GLU A 150 17.06 10.37 -3.88
N ARG A 151 17.96 10.80 -2.99
CA ARG A 151 19.07 9.97 -2.50
C ARG A 151 18.57 8.80 -1.66
N GLU A 152 17.48 8.99 -0.91
CA GLU A 152 16.86 7.94 -0.11
C GLU A 152 16.23 6.89 -1.03
N VAL A 153 15.42 7.33 -2.00
CA VAL A 153 14.81 6.45 -3.00
C VAL A 153 15.86 5.67 -3.79
N ALA A 154 16.95 6.33 -4.19
CA ALA A 154 18.04 5.69 -4.93
C ALA A 154 18.72 4.59 -4.11
N LYS A 155 18.93 4.80 -2.80
CA LYS A 155 19.49 3.77 -1.91
C LYS A 155 18.56 2.59 -1.71
N ILE A 156 17.26 2.84 -1.56
CA ILE A 156 16.24 1.79 -1.45
C ILE A 156 16.23 0.93 -2.72
N CYS A 157 16.19 1.57 -3.89
CA CYS A 157 16.26 0.86 -5.16
C CYS A 157 17.55 0.07 -5.29
N ALA A 158 18.70 0.64 -4.90
CA ALA A 158 19.97 -0.07 -4.93
C ALA A 158 20.02 -1.27 -3.97
N ALA A 159 19.30 -1.24 -2.85
CA ALA A 159 19.16 -2.37 -1.94
C ALA A 159 18.32 -3.48 -2.59
N ILE A 160 17.18 -3.14 -3.20
CA ILE A 160 16.30 -4.09 -3.92
C ILE A 160 17.04 -4.75 -5.09
N SER A 161 17.81 -3.99 -5.88
CA SER A 161 18.57 -4.52 -7.02
C SER A 161 19.64 -5.55 -6.65
N ARG A 162 19.96 -5.73 -5.37
CA ARG A 162 20.91 -6.75 -4.90
C ARG A 162 20.25 -8.10 -4.63
N ILE A 163 18.92 -8.14 -4.58
CA ILE A 163 18.15 -9.36 -4.39
C ILE A 163 18.06 -10.07 -5.76
N ASP A 164 18.39 -11.36 -5.76
CA ASP A 164 18.35 -12.22 -6.94
C ASP A 164 17.40 -13.41 -6.68
N PRO A 165 16.35 -13.61 -7.49
CA PRO A 165 15.93 -12.77 -8.62
C PRO A 165 15.48 -11.37 -8.20
N THR A 166 15.58 -10.41 -9.11
CA THR A 166 15.11 -9.03 -8.88
C THR A 166 13.61 -9.05 -8.53
N PRO A 167 13.20 -8.47 -7.40
CA PRO A 167 11.81 -8.51 -6.98
C PRO A 167 10.87 -7.75 -7.92
N GLU A 168 9.66 -8.27 -8.08
CA GLU A 168 8.56 -7.60 -8.77
C GLU A 168 7.74 -6.73 -7.80
N VAL A 169 6.98 -5.76 -8.31
CA VAL A 169 6.22 -4.83 -7.48
C VAL A 169 4.74 -5.21 -7.42
N VAL A 170 4.23 -5.42 -6.21
CA VAL A 170 2.79 -5.56 -5.94
C VAL A 170 2.30 -4.36 -5.15
N ILE A 171 1.22 -3.74 -5.62
CA ILE A 171 0.60 -2.60 -4.94
C ILE A 171 -0.44 -3.10 -3.94
N ALA A 172 -0.24 -2.77 -2.66
CA ALA A 172 -1.26 -2.87 -1.62
C ALA A 172 -2.08 -1.57 -1.60
N GLY A 173 -3.07 -1.49 -2.49
CA GLY A 173 -3.90 -0.31 -2.64
C GLY A 173 -5.00 -0.26 -1.60
N PHE A 174 -5.34 0.94 -1.12
CA PHE A 174 -6.47 1.13 -0.22
C PHE A 174 -7.19 2.45 -0.43
N ALA A 175 -8.47 2.44 -0.05
CA ALA A 175 -9.22 3.65 0.23
C ALA A 175 -9.47 3.75 1.73
N GLY A 176 -9.29 4.93 2.31
CA GLY A 176 -9.48 5.15 3.74
C GLY A 176 -9.90 6.56 4.05
N ALA A 177 -10.61 6.75 5.17
CA ALA A 177 -10.98 8.08 5.65
C ALA A 177 -10.75 8.17 7.17
N PRO A 178 -10.26 9.31 7.71
CA PRO A 178 -9.93 9.43 9.13
C PRO A 178 -11.04 9.01 10.10
N ASN A 179 -12.31 9.30 9.77
CA ASN A 179 -13.44 9.01 10.65
C ASN A 179 -14.10 7.65 10.38
N LEU A 180 -13.78 7.00 9.27
CA LEU A 180 -14.41 5.73 8.84
C LEU A 180 -13.42 4.56 8.79
N GLY A 181 -12.13 4.83 9.00
CA GLY A 181 -11.07 3.83 8.91
C GLY A 181 -10.83 3.38 7.47
N LEU A 182 -10.44 2.12 7.33
CA LEU A 182 -10.22 1.46 6.04
C LEU A 182 -11.57 1.18 5.35
N LEU A 183 -11.72 1.69 4.13
CA LEU A 183 -12.95 1.59 3.34
C LEU A 183 -12.88 0.53 2.25
N ARG A 184 -11.68 0.34 1.66
CA ARG A 184 -11.36 -0.74 0.70
C ARG A 184 -9.89 -1.08 0.81
N ALA A 185 -9.54 -2.33 0.53
CA ALA A 185 -8.16 -2.78 0.36
C ALA A 185 -8.09 -3.74 -0.82
N CYS A 186 -6.99 -3.69 -1.58
CA CYS A 186 -6.77 -4.49 -2.78
C CYS A 186 -5.27 -4.82 -2.91
N LEU A 187 -4.96 -5.99 -3.47
CA LEU A 187 -3.64 -6.28 -4.05
C LEU A 187 -3.72 -6.15 -5.56
N GLY A 188 -2.71 -5.52 -6.16
CA GLY A 188 -2.67 -5.31 -7.60
C GLY A 188 -1.28 -5.54 -8.16
N GLU A 189 -1.25 -6.24 -9.28
CA GLU A 189 -0.08 -6.35 -10.14
C GLU A 189 -0.28 -5.46 -11.36
N ILE A 190 0.76 -4.71 -11.70
CA ILE A 190 0.71 -3.78 -12.81
C ILE A 190 1.22 -4.50 -14.04
N LYS A 191 0.47 -4.40 -15.14
CA LYS A 191 0.84 -4.90 -16.46
C LYS A 191 1.58 -3.86 -17.28
N SER A 192 1.14 -2.61 -17.21
CA SER A 192 1.76 -1.48 -17.89
C SER A 192 1.31 -0.18 -17.28
N THR A 193 2.00 0.90 -17.62
CA THR A 193 1.64 2.26 -17.25
C THR A 193 1.47 3.07 -18.54
N ASP A 194 0.32 3.70 -18.73
CA ASP A 194 0.04 4.54 -19.91
C ASP A 194 -0.47 5.90 -19.46
N ASN A 195 0.22 6.99 -19.85
CA ASN A 195 -0.16 8.39 -19.62
C ASN A 195 -0.77 8.67 -18.23
N GLY A 196 -0.02 8.41 -17.16
CA GLY A 196 -0.48 8.66 -15.80
C GLY A 196 -1.59 7.73 -15.29
N SER A 197 -1.87 6.62 -16.00
CA SER A 197 -2.81 5.57 -15.60
C SER A 197 -2.08 4.24 -15.39
N LEU A 198 -2.48 3.46 -14.38
CA LEU A 198 -1.98 2.11 -14.15
C LEU A 198 -2.90 1.11 -14.84
N ASN A 199 -2.35 0.30 -15.74
CA ASN A 199 -3.04 -0.85 -16.29
C ASN A 199 -2.69 -2.08 -15.46
N TRP A 200 -3.69 -2.72 -14.90
CA TRP A 200 -3.54 -3.85 -14.00
C TRP A 200 -3.51 -5.16 -14.80
N SER A 201 -2.57 -6.06 -14.50
CA SER A 201 -2.66 -7.46 -14.94
C SER A 201 -3.69 -8.18 -14.09
N HIS A 202 -3.61 -7.96 -12.78
CA HIS A 202 -4.50 -8.54 -11.79
C HIS A 202 -4.85 -7.53 -10.69
N LEU A 203 -6.08 -7.63 -10.19
CA LEU A 203 -6.55 -6.96 -9.00
C LEU A 203 -7.33 -7.99 -8.15
N ALA A 204 -6.98 -8.06 -6.87
CA ALA A 204 -7.66 -8.89 -5.89
C ALA A 204 -8.15 -7.98 -4.75
N ASP A 205 -9.47 -7.82 -4.66
CA ASP A 205 -10.07 -7.15 -3.50
C ASP A 205 -9.79 -7.98 -2.24
N LEU A 206 -9.37 -7.31 -1.17
CA LEU A 206 -9.11 -7.92 0.11
C LEU A 206 -10.31 -7.72 1.06
N PRO A 207 -10.53 -8.64 2.00
CA PRO A 207 -11.57 -8.47 3.02
C PRO A 207 -11.21 -7.27 3.90
N LEU A 208 -12.23 -6.52 4.31
CA LEU A 208 -12.03 -5.51 5.35
C LEU A 208 -11.92 -6.20 6.70
N PRO A 209 -11.02 -5.75 7.59
CA PRO A 209 -11.02 -6.23 8.96
C PRO A 209 -12.37 -5.88 9.61
N PRO A 210 -12.84 -6.68 10.57
CA PRO A 210 -14.05 -6.34 11.30
C PRO A 210 -13.90 -4.94 11.91
N PRO A 211 -14.93 -4.08 11.83
CA PRO A 211 -14.83 -2.75 12.41
C PRO A 211 -14.46 -2.87 13.88
N VAL A 212 -13.38 -2.20 14.28
CA VAL A 212 -12.99 -2.09 15.67
C VAL A 212 -14.05 -1.25 16.36
N ILE A 213 -15.10 -1.88 16.88
CA ILE A 213 -16.10 -1.21 17.71
C ILE A 213 -15.32 -0.68 18.93
N PRO A 214 -15.23 0.65 19.13
CA PRO A 214 -14.53 1.18 20.28
C PRO A 214 -15.21 0.60 21.52
N ARG A 215 -14.48 -0.15 22.36
CA ARG A 215 -15.03 -0.54 23.66
C ARG A 215 -15.45 0.74 24.36
N PRO A 216 -16.70 0.85 24.87
CA PRO A 216 -17.13 2.06 25.54
C PRO A 216 -16.11 2.34 26.65
N ARG A 217 -15.48 3.53 26.59
CA ARG A 217 -14.65 4.03 27.70
C ARG A 217 -15.51 3.89 28.94
N ARG A 218 -15.09 3.06 29.90
CA ARG A 218 -15.72 3.02 31.22
C ARG A 218 -15.74 4.46 31.71
N MET A 219 -16.92 5.07 31.74
CA MET A 219 -17.13 6.34 32.41
C MET A 219 -16.75 6.08 33.86
N GLN A 220 -15.58 6.57 34.28
CA GLN A 220 -15.31 6.76 35.69
C GLN A 220 -16.24 7.90 36.11
N PHE A 221 -17.35 7.53 36.74
CA PHE A 221 -18.17 8.50 37.46
C PHE A 221 -17.37 8.94 38.71
N PRO A 222 -17.39 10.24 39.03
CA PRO A 222 -16.74 10.79 40.22
C PRO A 222 -17.36 10.25 41.53
#